data_AF-A0A935IJ70-F1
#
_entry.id   AF-A0A935IJ70-F1
#
_cell.length_a   1.000
_cell.length_b   1.000
_cell.length_c   1.000
_cell.angle_alpha   90.00
_cell.angle_beta   90.00
_cell.angle_gamma   90.00
#
_symmetry.space_group_name_H-M   'P 1'
#
loop_
_entity.id
_entity.type
_entity.pdbx_description
1 polymer ?
#
loop_
_entity_poly.entity_id
_entity_poly.type
_entity_poly.pdbx_seq_one_letter_code
_entity_poly.pdbx_strand_id
1 'polypeptide(L)' 'MPSAAADGLFPAPAPAPPHTGDHVVDRVLADLHVALGRDLDEQIEVADTVGEALHRRLQDLDSE' A
#
# COMPACT_ATOMS: atom_id res chain seq x y z
N MET A 1 -15.78 -32.87 -6.22
CA MET A 1 -15.43 -32.09 -7.42
C MET A 1 -14.52 -30.96 -6.97
N PRO A 2 -13.19 -31.02 -7.18
CA PRO A 2 -12.32 -29.87 -6.91
C PRO A 2 -12.65 -28.77 -7.92
N SER A 3 -12.98 -27.58 -7.42
CA SER A 3 -13.39 -26.42 -8.21
C SER A 3 -12.19 -25.80 -8.93
N ALA A 4 -12.15 -25.97 -10.25
CA ALA A 4 -11.19 -25.35 -11.15
C ALA A 4 -11.55 -23.87 -11.38
N ALA A 5 -11.13 -22.99 -10.48
CA ALA A 5 -11.25 -21.53 -10.65
C ALA A 5 -9.99 -20.80 -10.16
N ALA A 6 -8.81 -21.40 -10.37
CA ALA A 6 -7.51 -20.78 -10.18
C ALA A 6 -6.75 -20.66 -11.51
N ASP A 7 -7.48 -20.48 -12.61
CA ASP A 7 -6.90 -20.10 -13.90
C ASP A 7 -6.60 -18.60 -13.87
N GLY A 8 -5.39 -18.30 -13.41
CA GLY A 8 -4.84 -16.95 -13.22
C GLY A 8 -4.69 -16.19 -14.53
N LEU A 9 -5.79 -15.60 -15.02
CA LEU A 9 -5.81 -14.71 -16.17
C LEU A 9 -5.65 -13.23 -15.80
N PHE A 10 -5.64 -12.91 -14.50
CA PHE A 10 -5.47 -11.56 -13.96
C PHE A 10 -4.47 -11.59 -12.81
N PRO A 11 -3.65 -10.55 -12.62
CA PRO A 11 -2.82 -10.44 -11.42
C PRO A 11 -3.73 -10.57 -10.20
N ALA A 12 -3.30 -11.38 -9.23
CA ALA A 12 -4.02 -11.53 -7.98
C ALA A 12 -4.21 -10.14 -7.35
N PRO A 13 -5.39 -9.82 -6.80
CA PRO A 13 -5.62 -8.55 -6.14
C PRO A 13 -4.57 -8.35 -5.05
N ALA A 14 -4.07 -7.12 -4.91
CA ALA A 14 -3.12 -6.80 -3.86
C ALA A 14 -3.71 -7.20 -2.50
N PRO A 15 -2.94 -7.85 -1.62
CA PRO A 15 -3.40 -8.17 -0.28
C PRO A 15 -3.71 -6.88 0.48
N ALA A 16 -4.63 -6.98 1.44
CA ALA A 16 -4.95 -5.86 2.33
C ALA A 16 -3.69 -5.39 3.08
N PRO A 17 -3.54 -4.09 3.29
CA PRO A 17 -2.37 -3.55 3.99
C PRO A 17 -2.34 -4.04 5.45
N PRO A 18 -1.14 -4.29 6.01
CA PRO A 18 -1.00 -4.65 7.40
C PRO A 18 -1.36 -3.47 8.31
N HIS A 19 -1.96 -3.76 9.46
CA HIS A 19 -2.15 -2.78 10.54
C HIS A 19 -0.91 -2.75 11.44
N THR A 20 -0.28 -1.59 11.49
CA THR A 20 0.97 -1.33 12.21
C THR A 20 0.75 -0.68 13.58
N GLY A 21 -0.43 -0.12 13.83
CA GLY A 21 -0.77 0.56 15.09
C GLY A 21 -0.31 2.02 15.16
N ASP A 22 0.42 2.49 14.14
CA ASP A 22 0.72 3.89 13.93
C ASP A 22 -0.29 4.47 12.92
N HIS A 23 -1.08 5.44 13.37
CA HIS A 23 -2.14 6.03 12.55
C HIS A 23 -1.63 6.69 11.26
N VAL A 24 -0.39 7.21 11.23
CA VAL A 24 0.21 7.81 10.03
C VAL A 24 0.58 6.70 9.06
N VAL A 25 1.27 5.67 9.54
CA VAL A 25 1.70 4.53 8.72
C VAL A 25 0.49 3.77 8.16
N ASP A 26 -0.52 3.51 8.99
CA ASP A 26 -1.74 2.80 8.59
C ASP A 26 -2.52 3.55 7.52
N ARG A 27 -2.61 4.87 7.62
CA ARG A 27 -3.25 5.72 6.61
C ARG A 27 -2.49 5.68 5.29
N VAL A 28 -1.18 5.84 5.34
CA VAL A 28 -0.32 5.88 4.16
C VAL A 28 -0.34 4.52 3.43
N LEU A 29 -0.34 3.40 4.17
CA LEU A 29 -0.48 2.07 3.58
C LEU A 29 -1.86 1.83 2.95
N ALA A 30 -2.92 2.40 3.54
CA ALA A 30 -4.26 2.36 2.94
C ALA A 30 -4.34 3.16 1.63
N ASP A 31 -3.73 4.35 1.59
CA ASP A 31 -3.68 5.19 0.39
C ASP A 31 -2.90 4.49 -0.74
N LEU A 32 -1.77 3.84 -0.42
CA LEU A 32 -1.03 3.01 -1.36
C LEU A 32 -1.86 1.84 -1.88
N HIS A 33 -2.58 1.14 -1.01
CA HIS A 33 -3.42 0.01 -1.41
C HIS A 33 -4.52 0.41 -2.39
N VAL A 34 -5.13 1.59 -2.20
CA VAL A 34 -6.11 2.15 -3.14
C VAL A 34 -5.47 2.50 -4.48
N ALA A 35 -4.25 3.03 -4.47
CA ALA A 35 -3.53 3.41 -5.69
C ALA A 35 -3.12 2.21 -6.54
N LEU A 36 -2.80 1.06 -5.94
CA LEU A 36 -2.45 -0.18 -6.65
C LEU A 36 -3.56 -0.67 -7.61
N GLY A 37 -4.80 -0.19 -7.46
CA GLY A 37 -5.91 -0.47 -8.37
C GLY A 37 -6.08 0.54 -9.52
N ARG A 38 -5.21 1.55 -9.63
CA ARG A 38 -5.31 2.67 -10.57
C ARG A 38 -4.19 2.64 -11.63
N ASP A 39 -4.18 3.62 -12.53
CA ASP A 39 -3.15 3.76 -13.56
C ASP A 39 -1.74 3.95 -12.98
N LEU A 40 -0.72 3.56 -13.76
CA LEU A 40 0.68 3.56 -13.32
C LEU A 40 1.18 4.94 -12.88
N ASP A 41 0.75 6.01 -13.56
CA ASP A 41 1.14 7.37 -13.20
C ASP A 41 0.58 7.77 -11.82
N GLU A 42 -0.67 7.40 -11.52
CA GLU A 42 -1.27 7.62 -10.19
C GLU A 42 -0.59 6.76 -9.12
N GLN A 43 -0.16 5.55 -9.47
CA GLN A 43 0.61 4.70 -8.55
C GLN A 43 1.95 5.34 -8.17
N ILE A 44 2.65 5.96 -9.14
CA ILE A 44 3.93 6.62 -8.90
C ILE A 44 3.75 7.84 -8.00
N GLU A 45 2.76 8.70 -8.28
CA GLU A 45 2.50 9.90 -7.45
C GLU A 45 2.16 9.55 -6.00
N VAL A 46 1.34 8.50 -5.81
CA VAL A 46 0.99 8.03 -4.47
C VAL A 46 2.20 7.37 -3.79
N ALA A 47 3.02 6.59 -4.51
CA ALA A 47 4.21 5.97 -3.96
C ALA A 47 5.24 7.00 -3.45
N ASP A 48 5.44 8.10 -4.19
CA ASP A 48 6.33 9.19 -3.76
C ASP A 48 5.80 9.86 -2.49
N THR A 49 4.49 10.18 -2.46
CA THR A 49 3.82 10.78 -1.29
C THR A 49 3.93 9.86 -0.06
N VAL A 50 3.73 8.56 -0.26
CA VAL A 50 3.86 7.53 0.77
C VAL A 50 5.28 7.47 1.30
N GLY A 51 6.27 7.47 0.41
CA GLY A 51 7.70 7.47 0.76
C GLY A 51 8.09 8.67 1.62
N GLU A 52 7.67 9.89 1.24
CA GLU A 52 7.93 11.10 2.01
C GLU A 52 7.27 11.07 3.40
N ALA A 53 6.03 10.62 3.49
CA ALA A 53 5.30 10.55 4.76
C ALA A 53 5.96 9.55 5.73
N LEU A 54 6.36 8.38 5.23
CA LEU A 54 7.09 7.39 6.03
C LEU A 54 8.48 7.88 6.44
N HIS A 55 9.20 8.55 5.53
CA HIS A 55 10.51 9.12 5.84
C HIS A 55 10.42 10.19 6.93
N ARG A 56 9.44 11.08 6.85
CA ARG A 56 9.18 12.10 7.89
C ARG A 56 8.83 11.43 9.23
N ARG A 57 8.00 10.39 9.21
CA ARG A 57 7.63 9.65 10.43
C ARG A 57 8.82 8.96 11.08
N LEU A 58 9.75 8.43 10.29
CA LEU A 58 11.01 7.87 10.80
C LEU A 58 11.88 8.94 11.46
N GLN A 59 12.02 10.12 10.84
CA GLN A 59 12.77 11.24 11.41
C GLN A 59 12.17 11.74 12.74
N ASP A 60 10.84 11.79 12.85
CA ASP A 60 10.15 12.16 14.09
C ASP A 60 10.49 11.15 15.20
N LEU A 61 10.41 9.84 14.92
CA LEU A 61 10.71 8.78 15.88
C LEU A 61 12.20 8.75 16.31
N ASP A 62 13.12 9.07 15.39
CA ASP A 62 14.56 9.20 15.71
C ASP A 62 14.86 10.43 16.59
N SER A 63 13.93 11.40 16.66
CA SER A 63 14.10 12.65 17.41
C SER A 63 13.44 12.62 18.81
N GLU A 64 12.72 11.56 19.16
CA GLU A 64 12.09 11.32 20.48
C GLU A 64 13.01 10.58 21.46
#